data_AF-A0A358QMX9-F1
#
_entry.id   AF-A0A358QMX9-F1
#
_cell.length_a   1.000
_cell.length_b   1.000
_cell.length_c   1.000
_cell.angle_alpha   90.00
_cell.angle_beta   90.00
_cell.angle_gamma   90.00
#
_symmetry.space_group_name_H-M   'P 1'
#
loop_
_entity.id
_entity.type
_entity.pdbx_description
1 polymer ?
#
loop_
_entity_poly.entity_id
_entity_poly.type
_entity_poly.pdbx_seq_one_letter_code
_entity_poly.pdbx_strand_id
1 'polypeptide(L)'
;MSVGGYLWSLGLTLLIEAPVYAAGLAGLLGVRVLPGLVAGVTVNLITHPLSFLLIVPALQPRIGYWPALAVVELSVWPAEALMLYAWLRRDPGTLLGLSFVANGLSLGIGLLR
;
A
#
# COMPACT_ATOMS: atom_id res chain seq x y z
N MET A 1 3.64 -3.67 -18.61
CA MET A 1 4.41 -2.58 -17.98
C MET A 1 5.89 -2.84 -18.22
N SER A 2 6.69 -1.82 -18.56
CA SER A 2 8.15 -1.97 -18.64
C SER A 2 8.75 -2.08 -17.24
N VAL A 3 9.94 -2.67 -17.11
CA VAL A 3 10.66 -2.75 -15.83
C VAL A 3 10.89 -1.35 -15.25
N GLY A 4 11.27 -0.39 -16.08
CA GLY A 4 11.44 1.01 -15.66
C GLY A 4 10.13 1.63 -15.16
N GLY A 5 9.00 1.39 -15.83
CA GLY A 5 7.69 1.88 -15.38
C GLY A 5 7.24 1.27 -14.06
N TYR A 6 7.54 -0.02 -13.84
CA TYR A 6 7.29 -0.68 -12.56
C TYR A 6 8.08 -0.05 -11.43
N LEU A 7 9.41 0.06 -11.60
CA LEU A 7 10.30 0.59 -10.57
C LEU A 7 9.97 2.05 -10.22
N TRP A 8 9.57 2.83 -11.23
CA TRP A 8 9.09 4.18 -11.02
C TRP A 8 7.80 4.23 -10.20
N SER A 9 6.82 3.39 -10.54
CA SER A 9 5.57 3.27 -9.78
C SER A 9 5.83 2.87 -8.32
N LEU A 10 6.64 1.81 -8.11
CA LEU A 10 7.02 1.37 -6.77
C LEU A 10 7.76 2.47 -5.99
N GLY A 11 8.68 3.19 -6.63
CA GLY A 11 9.41 4.29 -6.01
C GLY A 11 8.49 5.41 -5.54
N LEU A 12 7.48 5.77 -6.35
CA LEU A 12 6.47 6.76 -5.97
C LEU A 12 5.61 6.28 -4.81
N THR A 13 5.12 5.04 -4.86
CA THR A 13 4.36 4.43 -3.78
C THR A 13 5.15 4.47 -2.47
N LEU A 14 6.41 4.04 -2.47
CA LEU A 14 7.27 4.08 -1.28
C LEU A 14 7.51 5.52 -0.79
N LEU A 15 7.70 6.48 -1.69
CA LEU A 15 7.91 7.89 -1.34
C LEU A 15 6.69 8.50 -0.66
N ILE A 16 5.48 8.07 -1.01
CA ILE A 16 4.22 8.58 -0.46
C ILE A 16 3.85 7.83 0.82
N GLU A 17 3.82 6.51 0.76
CA GLU A 17 3.23 5.68 1.81
C GLU A 17 4.17 5.45 2.99
N ALA A 18 5.48 5.31 2.75
CA ALA A 18 6.41 5.04 3.85
C ALA A 18 6.46 6.19 4.88
N PRO A 19 6.46 7.48 4.49
CA PRO A 19 6.30 8.59 5.43
C PRO A 19 4.94 8.62 6.13
N VAL A 20 3.85 8.27 5.43
CA VAL A 20 2.50 8.20 6.04
C VAL A 20 2.46 7.15 7.13
N TYR A 21 2.98 5.96 6.87
CA TYR A 21 3.10 4.91 7.88
C TYR A 21 4.03 5.31 9.02
N ALA A 22 5.21 5.86 8.72
CA ALA A 22 6.16 6.27 9.76
C ALA A 22 5.57 7.33 10.71
N ALA A 23 4.95 8.37 10.15
CA ALA A 23 4.35 9.46 10.93
C ALA A 23 3.06 9.02 11.62
N GLY A 24 2.19 8.29 10.92
CA GLY A 24 0.90 7.83 11.45
C GLY A 24 1.07 6.81 12.58
N LEU A 25 1.95 5.82 12.42
CA LEU A 25 2.22 4.83 13.47
C LEU A 25 2.89 5.48 14.69
N ALA A 26 3.74 6.49 14.49
CA ALA A 26 4.35 7.22 15.59
C ALA A 26 3.36 8.10 16.33
N GLY A 27 2.58 8.90 15.60
CA GLY A 27 1.64 9.87 16.18
C GLY A 27 0.41 9.22 16.81
N LEU A 28 -0.13 8.15 16.22
CA LEU A 28 -1.39 7.55 16.65
C LEU A 28 -1.20 6.31 17.54
N LEU A 29 -0.10 5.58 17.38
CA LEU A 29 0.10 4.28 18.04
C LEU A 29 1.39 4.19 18.87
N GLY A 30 2.15 5.30 18.98
CA GLY A 30 3.38 5.38 19.78
C GLY A 30 4.51 4.48 19.27
N VAL A 31 4.48 4.07 18.00
CA VAL A 31 5.56 3.26 17.40
C VAL A 31 6.74 4.17 17.09
N ARG A 32 7.97 3.69 17.30
CA ARG A 32 9.16 4.48 16.92
C ARG A 32 9.16 4.69 15.39
N VAL A 33 9.58 5.88 14.95
CA VAL A 33 9.57 6.29 13.53
C VAL A 33 10.28 5.27 12.64
N LEU A 34 11.47 4.79 13.04
CA LEU A 34 12.24 3.86 12.23
C LEU A 34 11.52 2.51 12.02
N PRO A 35 11.03 1.80 13.07
CA PRO A 35 10.14 0.65 12.89
C PRO A 35 8.90 0.93 12.04
N GLY A 36 8.27 2.10 12.19
CA GLY A 36 7.12 2.48 11.37
C GLY A 36 7.46 2.63 9.88
N LEU A 37 8.62 3.22 9.58
CA LEU A 37 9.15 3.32 8.22
C LEU A 37 9.45 1.94 7.63
N VAL A 38 10.15 1.08 8.38
CA VAL A 38 10.48 -0.29 7.93
C VAL A 38 9.19 -1.08 7.68
N ALA A 39 8.19 -0.94 8.57
CA ALA A 39 6.89 -1.57 8.38
C ALA A 39 6.21 -1.10 7.09
N GLY A 40 6.13 0.22 6.86
CA GLY A 40 5.56 0.81 5.65
C GLY A 40 6.26 0.37 4.36
N VAL A 41 7.59 0.32 4.36
CA VAL A 41 8.37 -0.20 3.22
C VAL A 41 8.10 -1.68 3.00
N THR A 42 8.08 -2.48 4.07
CA THR A 42 7.92 -3.94 3.98
C THR A 42 6.56 -4.32 3.43
N VAL A 43 5.48 -3.69 3.92
CA VAL A 43 4.13 -3.98 3.41
C VAL A 43 4.04 -3.63 1.93
N ASN A 44 4.54 -2.47 1.52
CA ASN A 44 4.54 -2.03 0.12
C ASN A 44 5.37 -2.91 -0.81
N LEU A 45 6.54 -3.36 -0.36
CA LEU A 45 7.37 -4.30 -1.13
C LEU A 45 6.71 -5.67 -1.34
N ILE A 46 5.67 -5.99 -0.58
CA ILE A 46 4.91 -7.23 -0.72
C ILE A 46 3.61 -6.97 -1.51
N THR A 47 2.83 -5.96 -1.12
CA THR A 47 1.51 -5.69 -1.71
C THR A 47 1.61 -5.15 -3.12
N HIS A 48 2.58 -4.28 -3.42
CA HIS A 48 2.76 -3.69 -4.74
C HIS A 48 3.08 -4.72 -5.85
N PRO A 49 4.08 -5.62 -5.72
CA PRO A 49 4.31 -6.65 -6.73
C PRO A 49 3.14 -7.63 -6.84
N LEU A 50 2.51 -8.05 -5.74
CA LEU A 50 1.33 -8.92 -5.80
C LEU A 50 0.21 -8.26 -6.61
N SER A 51 -0.02 -6.97 -6.38
CA SER A 51 -1.04 -6.18 -7.07
C SER A 51 -0.74 -6.05 -8.56
N PHE A 52 0.41 -5.47 -8.93
CA PHE A 52 0.67 -5.06 -10.31
C PHE A 52 1.32 -6.12 -11.19
N LEU A 53 1.98 -7.13 -10.60
CA LEU A 53 2.61 -8.21 -11.37
C LEU A 53 1.74 -9.48 -11.43
N LEU A 54 0.83 -9.68 -10.47
CA LEU A 54 -0.02 -10.88 -10.44
C LEU A 54 -1.50 -10.56 -10.61
N ILE A 55 -2.09 -9.75 -9.71
CA ILE A 55 -3.54 -9.60 -9.64
C ILE A 55 -4.08 -8.78 -10.83
N VAL A 56 -3.54 -7.59 -11.11
CA VAL A 56 -3.98 -6.75 -12.24
C VAL A 56 -3.82 -7.50 -13.56
N PRO A 57 -2.66 -8.11 -13.90
CA PRO A 57 -2.51 -8.86 -15.14
C PRO A 57 -3.45 -10.08 -15.26
N ALA A 58 -3.80 -10.72 -14.14
CA ALA A 58 -4.72 -11.86 -14.13
C ALA A 58 -6.18 -11.44 -14.34
N LEU A 59 -6.59 -10.30 -13.78
CA LEU A 59 -7.97 -9.82 -13.82
C LEU A 59 -8.28 -8.94 -15.03
N GLN A 60 -7.33 -8.10 -15.46
CA GLN A 60 -7.52 -7.13 -16.53
C GLN A 60 -8.09 -7.74 -17.83
N PRO A 61 -7.67 -8.93 -18.32
CA PRO A 61 -8.23 -9.53 -19.52
C PRO A 61 -9.70 -9.93 -19.40
N ARG A 62 -10.22 -10.10 -18.18
CA ARG A 62 -11.57 -10.61 -17.91
C ARG A 62 -12.56 -9.49 -17.59
N ILE A 63 -12.13 -8.50 -16.80
CA ILE A 63 -13.01 -7.46 -16.27
C ILE A 63 -12.59 -6.04 -16.68
N GLY A 64 -11.53 -5.90 -17.47
CA GLY A 64 -10.96 -4.61 -17.83
C GLY A 64 -10.04 -4.03 -16.75
N TYR A 65 -9.28 -2.99 -17.11
CA TYR A 65 -8.26 -2.39 -16.24
C TYR A 65 -8.87 -1.71 -15.00
N TRP A 66 -9.87 -0.84 -15.19
CA TRP A 66 -10.47 -0.08 -14.09
C TRP A 66 -11.12 -0.97 -13.02
N PRO A 67 -11.92 -1.99 -13.39
CA PRO A 67 -12.47 -2.91 -12.39
C PRO A 67 -11.40 -3.79 -11.73
N ALA A 68 -10.36 -4.20 -12.45
CA ALA A 68 -9.24 -4.94 -11.88
C ALA A 68 -8.46 -4.09 -10.85
N LEU A 69 -8.23 -2.81 -11.16
CA LEU A 69 -7.62 -1.87 -10.23
C LEU A 69 -8.49 -1.69 -8.99
N ALA A 70 -9.80 -1.46 -9.15
CA ALA A 70 -10.71 -1.32 -8.01
C ALA A 70 -10.70 -2.54 -7.07
N VAL A 71 -10.64 -3.77 -7.62
CA VAL A 71 -10.52 -4.99 -6.82
C VAL A 71 -9.20 -5.04 -6.05
N VAL A 72 -8.09 -4.65 -6.69
CA VAL A 72 -6.79 -4.53 -6.04
C VAL A 72 -6.85 -3.53 -4.90
N GLU A 73 -7.32 -2.31 -5.14
CA GLU A 73 -7.38 -1.30 -4.09
C GLU A 73 -8.26 -1.79 -2.93
N LEU A 74 -9.44 -2.34 -3.18
CA LEU A 74 -10.31 -2.87 -2.13
C LEU A 74 -9.71 -4.03 -1.32
N SER A 75 -8.72 -4.74 -1.86
CA SER A 75 -8.07 -5.88 -1.20
C SER A 75 -6.72 -5.54 -0.56
N VAL A 76 -6.04 -4.49 -1.04
CA VAL A 76 -4.69 -4.11 -0.58
C VAL A 76 -4.73 -3.46 0.79
N TRP A 77 -5.51 -2.41 1.02
CA TRP A 77 -5.47 -1.72 2.33
C TRP A 77 -5.89 -2.61 3.52
N PRO A 78 -6.85 -3.56 3.43
CA PRO A 78 -7.10 -4.50 4.51
C PRO A 78 -5.96 -5.51 4.70
N ALA A 79 -5.31 -5.93 3.61
CA ALA A 79 -4.16 -6.83 3.67
C ALA A 79 -2.96 -6.16 4.35
N GLU A 80 -2.66 -4.91 4.00
CA GLU A 80 -1.62 -4.11 4.65
C GLU A 80 -1.91 -3.92 6.13
N ALA A 81 -3.14 -3.56 6.48
CA ALA A 81 -3.57 -3.44 7.87
C ALA A 81 -3.39 -4.75 8.64
N LEU A 82 -3.71 -5.90 8.03
CA LEU A 82 -3.50 -7.21 8.63
C LEU A 82 -2.02 -7.53 8.83
N MET A 83 -1.16 -7.20 7.86
CA MET A 83 0.29 -7.39 7.98
C MET A 83 0.88 -6.52 9.09
N LEU A 84 0.48 -5.25 9.16
CA LEU A 84 0.86 -4.33 10.23
C LEU A 84 0.35 -4.82 11.58
N TYR A 85 -0.87 -5.36 11.64
CA TYR A 85 -1.44 -5.91 12.86
C TYR A 85 -0.67 -7.15 13.32
N ALA A 86 -0.38 -8.07 12.41
CA ALA A 86 0.38 -9.29 12.71
C ALA A 86 1.75 -8.97 13.33
N TRP A 87 2.40 -7.91 12.84
CA TRP A 87 3.71 -7.46 13.32
C TRP A 87 3.62 -6.60 14.58
N LEU A 88 2.88 -5.49 14.54
CA LEU A 88 2.91 -4.45 15.58
C LEU A 88 1.93 -4.72 16.73
N ARG A 89 0.90 -5.55 16.49
CA ARG A 89 -0.15 -5.92 17.46
C ARG A 89 -0.81 -4.70 18.11
N ARG A 90 -1.06 -3.66 17.29
CA ARG A 90 -1.71 -2.41 17.70
C ARG A 90 -3.19 -2.39 17.31
N ASP A 91 -3.88 -1.30 17.66
CA ASP A 91 -5.30 -1.13 17.38
C ASP A 91 -5.62 -1.37 15.89
N PRO A 92 -6.45 -2.37 15.55
CA PRO A 92 -6.71 -2.75 14.16
C PRO A 92 -7.48 -1.67 13.41
N GLY A 93 -8.36 -0.91 14.07
CA GLY A 93 -9.12 0.17 13.44
C GLY A 93 -8.21 1.30 12.94
N THR A 94 -7.25 1.71 13.76
CA THR A 94 -6.25 2.72 13.40
C THR A 94 -5.32 2.24 12.29
N LEU A 95 -4.87 0.98 12.34
CA LEU A 95 -4.04 0.40 11.28
C LEU A 95 -4.78 0.32 9.95
N LEU A 96 -6.06 -0.05 9.99
CA LEU A 96 -6.93 -0.07 8.81
C LEU A 96 -7.13 1.33 8.23
N GLY A 97 -7.40 2.32 9.08
CA GLY A 97 -7.53 3.72 8.66
C GLY A 97 -6.24 4.28 8.06
N LEU A 98 -5.08 3.97 8.66
CA LEU A 98 -3.78 4.36 8.12
C LEU A 98 -3.51 3.74 6.75
N SER A 99 -3.83 2.44 6.59
CA SER A 99 -3.62 1.74 5.32
C SER A 99 -4.54 2.29 4.24
N PHE A 100 -5.79 2.61 4.58
CA PHE A 100 -6.73 3.28 3.67
C PHE A 100 -6.23 4.65 3.22
N VAL A 101 -5.70 5.47 4.13
CA VAL A 101 -5.17 6.80 3.81
C VAL A 101 -3.91 6.70 2.95
N ALA A 102 -2.96 5.83 3.30
CA ALA A 102 -1.73 5.62 2.53
C ALA A 102 -2.05 5.19 1.09
N ASN A 103 -2.85 4.14 0.95
CA ASN A 103 -3.28 3.60 -0.33
C ASN A 103 -4.09 4.62 -1.15
N GLY A 104 -5.03 5.34 -0.52
CA GLY A 104 -5.83 6.37 -1.19
C GLY A 104 -5.00 7.55 -1.71
N LEU A 105 -3.97 7.99 -0.97
CA LEU A 105 -3.03 9.02 -1.42
C LEU A 105 -2.18 8.54 -2.61
N SER A 106 -1.69 7.31 -2.52
CA SER A 106 -0.88 6.66 -3.56
C SER A 106 -1.66 6.51 -4.86
N LEU A 107 -2.90 5.99 -4.79
CA LEU A 107 -3.83 5.90 -5.91
C LEU A 107 -4.15 7.27 -6.48
N GLY A 108 -4.50 8.24 -5.62
CA GLY A 108 -4.83 9.60 -6.05
C GLY A 108 -3.71 10.27 -6.85
N ILE A 109 -2.46 10.12 -6.40
CA ILE A 109 -1.28 10.62 -7.13
C ILE A 109 -1.05 9.82 -8.41
N GLY A 110 -1.27 8.50 -8.38
CA GLY A 110 -1.19 7.62 -9.54
C GLY A 110 -2.18 7.99 -10.65
N LEU A 111 -3.38 8.47 -10.31
CA LEU A 111 -4.40 8.89 -11.28
C LEU A 111 -4.14 10.26 -11.92
N LEU A 112 -3.30 11.10 -11.29
CA LEU A 112 -2.96 12.44 -11.81
C LEU A 112 -1.81 12.42 -12.83
N ARG A 113 -1.28 11.24 -13.17
CA ARG A 113 -0.18 11.04 -14.12
C ARG A 113 -0.58 10.13 -15.26
#